data_AF-A0A669EYH1-F1
#
_entry.id   AF-A0A669EYH1-F1
#
_cell.length_a   1.000
_cell.length_b   1.000
_cell.length_c   1.000
_cell.angle_alpha   90.00
_cell.angle_beta   90.00
_cell.angle_gamma   90.00
#
_symmetry.space_group_name_H-M   'P 1'
#
loop_
_entity.id
_entity.type
_entity.pdbx_description
1 polymer ?
#
loop_
_entity_poly.entity_id
_entity_poly.type
_entity_poly.pdbx_seq_one_letter_code
_entity_poly.pdbx_strand_id
1 'polypeptide(L)' 'MRIHTGEKPFLCNECFSDQTSLKQHSSTHTGVKPYRCEVCGKGFHRKTYVRLHMKSHTEHISD' A
#
# COMPACT_ATOMS: atom_id res chain seq x y z
N MET A 1 -33.97 -0.35 2.76
CA MET A 1 -33.32 0.98 2.76
C MET A 1 -32.11 0.91 3.68
N ARG A 2 -30.99 1.49 3.24
CA ARG A 2 -29.63 1.54 3.84
C ARG A 2 -28.83 0.23 3.82
N ILE A 3 -27.62 0.11 3.25
CA ILE A 3 -26.71 1.02 2.52
C ILE A 3 -25.85 0.12 1.59
N HIS A 4 -25.62 0.52 0.34
CA HIS A 4 -24.52 0.01 -0.48
C HIS A 4 -23.17 0.31 0.19
N THR A 5 -22.38 -0.70 0.59
CA THR A 5 -20.91 -0.56 0.65
C THR A 5 -20.30 -1.89 0.24
N GLY A 6 -20.27 -2.20 -1.05
CA GLY A 6 -19.10 -1.74 -1.79
C GLY A 6 -17.88 -2.66 -1.59
N GLU A 7 -18.07 -3.92 -1.20
CA GLU A 7 -17.23 -4.99 -1.76
C GLU A 7 -17.49 -5.01 -3.26
N LYS A 8 -16.94 -4.01 -3.96
CA LYS A 8 -16.70 -4.09 -5.37
C LYS A 8 -15.85 -5.36 -5.47
N PRO A 9 -16.29 -6.42 -6.17
CA PRO A 9 -15.30 -7.29 -6.76
C PRO A 9 -14.59 -6.33 -7.70
N PHE A 10 -13.47 -5.76 -7.28
CA PHE A 10 -12.62 -5.01 -8.18
C PHE A 10 -12.09 -6.07 -9.14
N LEU A 11 -12.94 -6.43 -10.11
CA LEU A 11 -12.59 -7.15 -11.32
C LEU A 11 -11.59 -6.22 -12.00
N CYS A 12 -10.35 -6.33 -11.54
CA CYS A 12 -9.24 -5.72 -12.20
C CYS A 12 -9.06 -6.50 -13.49
N ASN A 13 -9.52 -5.88 -14.57
CA ASN A 13 -9.32 -6.37 -15.92
C ASN A 13 -7.98 -5.87 -16.50
N GLU A 14 -7.07 -5.35 -15.65
CA GLU A 14 -5.71 -5.01 -16.07
C GLU A 14 -4.86 -6.26 -16.16
N CYS A 15 -4.44 -6.59 -17.38
CA CYS A 15 -3.41 -7.57 -17.62
C CYS A 15 -2.04 -6.90 -17.39
N PHE A 16 -1.42 -7.19 -16.24
CA PHE A 16 -0.02 -6.87 -16.04
C PHE A 16 0.84 -7.93 -16.74
N SER A 17 1.85 -7.49 -17.48
CA SER A 17 2.87 -8.36 -18.09
C SER A 17 3.74 -9.08 -17.05
N ASP A 18 3.82 -8.52 -15.84
CA ASP A 18 4.75 -8.96 -14.80
C ASP A 18 4.02 -9.38 -13.52
N GLN A 19 4.37 -10.56 -13.00
CA GLN A 19 3.79 -11.14 -11.77
C GLN A 19 3.97 -10.23 -10.55
N THR A 20 5.09 -9.51 -10.47
CA THR A 20 5.38 -8.55 -9.39
C THR A 20 4.42 -7.37 -9.40
N SER A 21 4.12 -6.86 -10.60
CA SER A 21 3.17 -5.75 -10.79
C SER A 21 1.75 -6.20 -10.44
N LEU A 22 1.35 -7.41 -10.85
CA LEU A 22 0.07 -8.00 -10.47
C LEU A 22 -0.07 -8.16 -8.95
N LYS A 23 0.96 -8.67 -8.27
CA LYS A 23 0.95 -8.86 -6.80
C LYS A 23 0.91 -7.54 -6.04
N GLN A 24 1.59 -6.51 -6.56
CA GLN A 24 1.51 -5.17 -5.99
C GLN A 24 0.13 -4.56 -6.21
N HIS A 25 -0.42 -4.72 -7.41
CA HIS A 25 -1.75 -4.26 -7.74
C HIS A 25 -2.81 -4.93 -6.86
N SER A 26 -2.77 -6.25 -6.65
CA SER A 26 -3.76 -6.94 -5.81
C SER A 26 -3.74 -6.51 -4.34
N SER A 27 -2.61 -5.98 -3.85
CA SER A 27 -2.52 -5.43 -2.50
C SER A 27 -3.34 -4.13 -2.31
N THR A 28 -3.68 -3.43 -3.39
CA THR A 28 -4.53 -2.24 -3.32
C THR A 28 -6.00 -2.60 -3.13
N HIS A 29 -6.45 -3.74 -3.69
CA HIS A 29 -7.82 -4.24 -3.51
C HIS A 29 -8.07 -4.79 -2.12
N THR A 30 -7.10 -5.54 -1.60
CA THR A 30 -7.20 -6.18 -0.28
C THR A 30 -6.89 -5.22 0.87
N GLY A 31 -6.39 -4.02 0.56
CA GLY A 31 -5.88 -3.09 1.57
C GLY A 31 -4.67 -3.61 2.34
N VAL A 32 -4.07 -4.73 1.90
CA VAL A 32 -2.90 -5.33 2.53
C VAL A 32 -1.71 -4.42 2.29
N LYS A 33 -1.07 -4.00 3.39
CA LYS A 33 0.12 -3.14 3.37
C LYS A 33 1.31 -3.93 3.88
N PRO A 34 1.99 -4.72 3.02
CA PRO A 34 3.05 -5.63 3.45
C PRO A 34 4.30 -4.89 3.94
N TYR A 35 4.46 -3.63 3.57
CA TYR A 35 5.60 -2.82 4.01
C TYR A 35 5.14 -1.87 5.11
N ARG A 36 5.75 -1.94 6.30
CA ARG A 36 5.40 -1.09 7.43
C ARG A 36 6.58 -0.21 7.82
N CYS A 37 6.27 0.97 8.31
CA CYS A 37 7.24 1.83 8.95
C CYS A 37 7.59 1.28 10.32
N GLU A 38 8.87 1.06 10.59
CA GLU A 38 9.35 0.59 11.89
C GLU A 38 9.29 1.68 12.98
N VAL A 39 9.31 2.96 12.59
CA VAL A 39 9.26 4.10 13.52
C VAL A 39 7.82 4.36 14.01
N CYS A 40 6.86 4.47 13.10
CA CYS A 40 5.48 4.88 13.44
C CYS A 40 4.40 3.83 13.11
N GLY A 41 4.78 2.65 12.62
CA GLY A 41 3.85 1.57 12.28
C GLY A 41 3.02 1.77 11.00
N LYS A 42 3.15 2.92 10.33
CA LYS A 42 2.36 3.25 9.12
C LYS A 42 2.62 2.23 7.99
N GLY A 43 1.56 1.62 7.48
CA GLY A 43 1.64 0.64 6.39
C GLY A 43 1.61 1.27 4.99
N PHE A 44 2.30 0.64 4.04
CA PHE A 44 2.39 0.98 2.62
C PHE A 44 2.36 -0.27 1.74
N HIS A 45 1.93 -0.10 0.49
CA HIS A 45 1.85 -1.19 -0.51
C HIS A 45 3.13 -1.32 -1.36
N ARG A 46 4.05 -0.35 -1.30
CA ARG A 46 5.36 -0.39 -1.99
C ARG A 46 6.51 -0.07 -1.04
N LYS A 47 7.63 -0.79 -1.22
CA LYS A 47 8.89 -0.54 -0.48
C LYS A 47 9.45 0.86 -0.72
N THR A 48 9.32 1.38 -1.95
CA THR A 48 9.78 2.75 -2.31
C THR A 48 9.05 3.82 -1.49
N TYR A 49 7.77 3.64 -1.19
CA TYR A 49 7.00 4.56 -0.38
C TYR A 49 7.39 4.52 1.10
N VAL A 50 7.68 3.34 1.66
CA VAL A 50 8.25 3.27 3.02
C VAL A 50 9.58 4.00 3.07
N ARG A 51 10.47 3.77 2.10
CA ARG A 51 11.79 4.42 2.06
C ARG A 51 11.70 5.94 1.96
N LEU A 52 10.79 6.46 1.14
CA LEU A 52 10.54 7.91 1.07
C LEU A 52 9.99 8.44 2.39
N HIS A 53 9.04 7.73 2.98
CA HIS A 53 8.47 8.08 4.28
C HIS A 53 9.51 8.06 5.41
N MET A 54 10.49 7.14 5.39
CA MET A 54 11.56 7.14 6.40
C MET A 54 12.35 8.44 6.42
N LYS A 55 12.47 9.13 5.28
CA LYS A 55 13.14 10.43 5.22
C LYS A 55 12.40 11.51 6.02
N SER A 56 11.07 11.42 6.16
CA SER A 56 10.33 12.36 7.00
C SER A 56 10.55 12.12 8.49
N HIS A 57 11.03 10.94 8.89
CA HIS A 57 11.43 10.69 10.28
C HIS A 57 12.84 11.21 10.55
N THR A 58 13.75 11.14 9.57
CA THR A 58 15.13 11.64 9.73
C THR A 58 15.22 13.15 9.87
N GLU A 59 14.23 13.91 9.38
CA GLU A 59 14.15 15.38 9.62
C GLU A 59 13.80 15.73 11.08
N HIS A 60 13.48 14.74 11.91
CA HIS A 60 13.22 14.90 13.35
C HIS A 60 14.22 14.13 14.24
N ILE A 61 15.25 13.50 13.67
CA ILE A 61 16.32 12.79 14.42
C ILE A 61 17.61 13.63 14.37
N SER A 62 17.48 14.92 14.67
CA SER A 62 18.60 15.81 14.93
C SER A 62 18.35 16.52 16.26
N ASP A 63 18.41 15.74 17.33
CA ASP A 63 18.70 16.15 18.70
C ASP A 63 19.58 15.06 19.34
#